data_AF-A0A812SUX0-F1
#
_entry.id   AF-A0A812SUX0-F1
#
_cell.length_a   1.000
_cell.length_b   1.000
_cell.length_c   1.000
_cell.angle_alpha   90.00
_cell.angle_beta   90.00
_cell.angle_gamma   90.00
#
_symmetry.space_group_name_H-M   'P 1'
#
loop_
_entity.id
_entity.type
_entity.pdbx_description
1 polymer ?
#
loop_
_entity_poly.entity_id
_entity_poly.type
_entity_poly.pdbx_seq_one_letter_code
_entity_poly.pdbx_strand_id
1 'polypeptide(L)'
;MAMDLEQTIVAISSAPGIGARSIIRLSGRDAVTTALAIAEPVETVPSKSARRITSGIKLPGDRIVTADFWIWPTDRSYTRQPQVEIHLLGSRPIADLILAQLRQQGARLAQPGEFTMRAFLA
;
A
#
# COMPACT_ATOMS: atom_id res chain seq x y z
N MET A 1 -24.43 8.28 -3.42
CA MET A 1 -23.11 8.76 -3.88
C MET A 1 -22.48 7.66 -4.72
N ALA A 2 -22.08 7.95 -5.96
CA ALA A 2 -21.35 7.00 -6.79
C ALA A 2 -19.97 6.73 -6.17
N MET A 3 -19.50 5.49 -6.23
CA MET A 3 -18.18 5.11 -5.71
C MET A 3 -17.10 5.64 -6.67
N ASP A 4 -16.16 6.42 -6.15
CA ASP A 4 -14.98 6.84 -6.92
C ASP A 4 -14.02 5.65 -7.03
N LEU A 5 -14.00 5.04 -8.22
CA LEU A 5 -13.16 3.87 -8.52
C LEU A 5 -11.68 4.25 -8.64
N GLU A 6 -11.34 5.51 -8.89
CA GLU A 6 -9.96 5.96 -9.06
C GLU A 6 -9.30 6.39 -7.74
N GLN A 7 -10.12 6.70 -6.72
CA GLN A 7 -9.64 7.03 -5.39
C GLN A 7 -8.75 5.91 -4.83
N THR A 8 -7.57 6.30 -4.31
CA THR A 8 -6.64 5.37 -3.66
C THR A 8 -7.26 4.72 -2.44
N ILE A 9 -7.37 3.39 -2.46
CA ILE A 9 -7.79 2.56 -1.34
C ILE A 9 -6.62 1.83 -0.70
N VAL A 10 -6.73 1.56 0.59
CA VAL A 10 -5.75 0.81 1.37
C VAL A 10 -6.41 -0.21 2.30
N ALA A 11 -5.79 -1.38 2.46
CA ALA A 11 -6.14 -2.34 3.50
C ALA A 11 -4.97 -3.26 3.86
N ILE A 12 -5.00 -3.80 5.08
CA ILE A 12 -4.18 -4.95 5.46
C ILE A 12 -4.74 -6.17 4.72
N SER A 13 -3.90 -6.81 3.89
CA SER A 13 -4.26 -7.91 2.99
C SER A 13 -3.79 -9.28 3.48
N SER A 14 -3.02 -9.33 4.56
CA SER A 14 -2.64 -10.57 5.25
C SER A 14 -3.68 -10.98 6.30
N ALA A 15 -3.73 -12.28 6.63
CA ALA A 15 -4.57 -12.80 7.69
C ALA A 15 -4.25 -12.14 9.06
N PRO A 16 -5.24 -12.00 9.96
CA PRO A 16 -4.98 -11.56 11.33
C PRO A 16 -4.16 -12.61 12.10
N GLY A 17 -3.39 -12.17 13.09
CA GLY A 17 -2.60 -13.04 13.96
C GLY A 17 -1.09 -12.96 13.71
N ILE A 18 -0.36 -13.93 14.25
CA ILE A 18 1.10 -14.03 14.12
C ILE A 18 1.43 -14.70 12.79
N GLY A 19 2.27 -14.05 12.00
CA GLY A 19 2.79 -14.58 10.75
C GLY A 19 4.20 -14.05 10.47
N ALA A 20 4.88 -14.61 9.47
CA ALA A 20 6.21 -14.11 9.10
C ALA A 20 6.14 -12.71 8.46
N ARG A 21 5.02 -12.39 7.77
CA ARG A 21 4.82 -11.12 7.08
C ARG A 21 3.44 -10.55 7.33
N SER A 22 3.36 -9.21 7.36
CA SER A 22 2.12 -8.47 7.20
C SER A 22 2.18 -7.72 5.88
N ILE A 23 1.06 -7.68 5.16
CA ILE A 23 0.96 -7.06 3.84
C ILE A 23 -0.08 -5.96 3.90
N ILE A 24 0.29 -4.76 3.48
CA ILE A 24 -0.64 -3.63 3.29
C ILE A 24 -0.71 -3.35 1.79
N ARG A 25 -1.90 -3.38 1.21
CA ARG A 25 -2.11 -3.16 -0.22
C ARG A 25 -2.77 -1.80 -0.45
N LEU A 26 -2.26 -1.06 -1.42
CA LEU A 26 -2.82 0.18 -1.96
C LEU A 26 -3.18 0.00 -3.43
N SER A 27 -4.30 0.58 -3.88
CA SER A 27 -4.69 0.60 -5.30
C SER A 27 -5.44 1.89 -5.63
N GLY A 28 -5.11 2.52 -6.76
CA GLY A 28 -5.75 3.75 -7.26
C GLY A 28 -4.75 4.75 -7.79
N ARG A 29 -5.25 5.90 -8.27
CA ARG A 29 -4.46 6.93 -8.97
C ARG A 29 -3.20 7.36 -8.22
N ASP A 30 -3.30 7.53 -6.90
CA ASP A 30 -2.23 8.05 -6.06
C ASP A 30 -1.54 6.95 -5.22
N ALA A 31 -1.73 5.67 -5.54
CA ALA A 31 -1.22 4.57 -4.72
C ALA A 31 0.30 4.60 -4.55
N VAL A 32 1.04 4.90 -5.62
CA VAL A 32 2.51 4.95 -5.60
C VAL A 32 3.01 6.15 -4.81
N THR A 33 2.46 7.34 -5.06
CA THR A 33 2.84 8.57 -4.36
C THR A 33 2.51 8.48 -2.87
N THR A 34 1.32 7.98 -2.52
CA THR A 34 0.90 7.74 -1.13
C THR A 34 1.85 6.78 -0.41
N ALA A 35 2.24 5.67 -1.04
CA ALA A 35 3.12 4.70 -0.42
C ALA A 35 4.56 5.21 -0.25
N LEU A 36 5.10 5.92 -1.25
CA LEU A 36 6.45 6.48 -1.18
C LEU A 36 6.56 7.67 -0.22
N ALA A 37 5.46 8.37 0.08
CA ALA A 37 5.44 9.47 1.04
C ALA A 37 5.80 9.06 2.48
N ILE A 38 5.70 7.76 2.80
CA ILE A 38 6.08 7.22 4.12
C ILE A 38 7.41 6.44 4.11
N ALA A 39 8.07 6.36 2.95
CA ALA A 39 9.34 5.64 2.78
C ALA A 39 10.55 6.54 3.11
N GLU A 40 11.57 5.97 3.76
CA GLU A 40 12.79 6.68 4.14
C GLU A 40 14.02 5.74 4.02
N PRO A 41 14.94 5.97 3.07
CA PRO A 41 14.92 7.04 2.06
C PRO A 41 13.84 6.83 0.99
N VAL A 42 13.39 7.95 0.41
CA VAL A 42 12.47 7.94 -0.74
C VAL A 42 13.27 7.60 -1.99
N GLU A 43 12.97 6.47 -2.62
CA GLU A 43 13.45 6.17 -3.96
C GLU A 43 12.40 6.63 -4.98
N THR A 44 12.75 7.59 -5.84
CA THR A 44 11.89 7.99 -6.94
C THR A 44 11.81 6.82 -7.93
N VAL A 45 10.60 6.39 -8.28
CA VAL A 45 10.40 5.27 -9.21
C VAL A 45 9.87 5.77 -10.57
N PRO A 46 10.71 6.35 -11.45
CA PRO A 46 10.33 6.58 -12.84
C PRO A 46 10.46 5.25 -13.58
N SER A 47 9.43 4.41 -13.52
CA SER A 47 9.41 3.17 -14.27
C SER A 47 8.01 2.79 -14.72
N LYS A 48 7.90 2.25 -15.94
CA LYS A 48 6.67 1.64 -16.47
C LYS A 48 6.57 0.15 -16.11
N SER A 49 7.53 -0.40 -15.36
CA SER A 49 7.60 -1.81 -14.99
C SER A 49 7.40 -2.01 -13.50
N ALA A 50 6.95 -3.21 -13.12
CA ALA A 50 6.88 -3.61 -11.72
C ALA A 50 8.28 -3.61 -11.10
N ARG A 51 8.39 -3.17 -9.84
CA ARG A 51 9.66 -3.11 -9.09
C ARG A 51 9.47 -3.44 -7.63
N ARG A 52 10.56 -3.88 -6.99
CA ARG A 52 10.67 -4.01 -5.54
C ARG A 52 11.76 -3.07 -5.04
N ILE A 53 11.42 -2.24 -4.06
CA ILE A 53 12.38 -1.41 -3.33
C ILE A 53 12.32 -1.79 -1.84
N THR A 54 13.44 -1.68 -1.15
CA THR A 54 13.51 -1.90 0.31
C THR A 54 13.83 -0.57 0.96
N SER A 55 12.96 -0.09 1.85
CA SER A 55 13.12 1.20 2.51
C SER A 55 12.66 1.14 3.96
N GLY A 56 13.05 2.13 4.76
CA GLY A 56 12.55 2.33 6.11
C GLY A 56 11.17 3.00 6.08
N ILE A 57 10.39 2.80 7.14
CA ILE A 57 9.20 3.58 7.44
C ILE A 57 9.36 4.11 8.86
N LYS A 58 9.26 5.43 9.01
CA LYS A 58 9.36 6.08 10.30
C LYS A 58 8.05 5.91 11.08
N LEU A 59 8.14 5.26 12.23
CA LEU A 59 7.06 5.11 13.19
C LEU A 59 7.10 6.22 14.26
N PRO A 60 6.01 6.42 15.01
CA PRO A 60 6.03 7.30 16.19
C PRO A 60 7.17 6.94 17.15
N GLY A 61 7.78 7.96 17.78
CA GLY A 61 8.89 7.77 18.72
C GLY A 61 10.24 7.49 18.04
N ASP A 62 10.43 7.96 16.80
CA ASP A 62 11.69 7.91 16.05
C ASP A 62 12.22 6.49 15.80
N ARG A 63 11.30 5.51 15.75
CA ARG A 63 11.60 4.12 15.39
C ARG A 63 11.49 3.97 13.89
N ILE A 64 12.37 3.17 13.29
CA ILE A 64 12.32 2.86 11.86
C ILE A 64 12.07 1.36 11.71
N VAL A 65 11.17 1.00 10.81
CA VAL A 65 10.97 -0.40 10.40
C VAL A 65 11.32 -0.56 8.93
N THR A 66 12.06 -1.61 8.60
CA THR A 66 12.36 -1.94 7.21
C THR A 66 11.15 -2.62 6.56
N ALA A 67 10.79 -2.19 5.36
CA ALA A 67 9.72 -2.77 4.56
C ALA A 67 10.14 -2.91 3.09
N ASP A 68 9.62 -3.93 2.43
CA ASP A 68 9.69 -4.08 0.99
C ASP A 68 8.43 -3.48 0.35
N PHE A 69 8.61 -2.55 -0.58
CA PHE A 69 7.53 -1.97 -1.38
C PHE A 69 7.55 -2.62 -2.76
N TRP A 70 6.48 -3.35 -3.07
CA TRP A 70 6.26 -3.95 -4.37
C TRP A 70 5.33 -3.03 -5.15
N ILE A 71 5.82 -2.47 -6.25
CA ILE A 71 5.19 -1.35 -6.94
C ILE A 71 4.83 -1.80 -8.35
N TRP A 72 3.56 -1.62 -8.71
CA TRP A 72 3.03 -1.75 -10.07
C TRP A 72 2.55 -0.37 -10.52
N PRO A 73 3.37 0.39 -11.27
CA PRO A 73 3.13 1.82 -11.54
C PRO A 73 2.15 2.08 -12.69
N THR A 74 1.57 1.03 -13.29
CA THR A 74 0.68 1.10 -14.45
C THR A 74 -0.52 0.15 -14.26
N ASP A 75 -1.37 0.04 -15.28
CA ASP A 75 -2.52 -0.87 -15.35
C ASP A 75 -2.17 -2.37 -15.37
N ARG A 76 -0.89 -2.73 -15.30
CA ARG A 76 -0.43 -4.12 -15.22
C ARG A 76 -0.43 -4.64 -13.77
N SER A 77 -1.56 -4.49 -13.09
CA SER A 77 -1.79 -4.90 -11.70
C SER A 77 -3.11 -5.68 -11.55
N TYR A 78 -3.37 -6.22 -10.36
CA TYR A 78 -4.60 -6.96 -10.08
C TYR A 78 -5.86 -6.14 -10.33
N THR A 79 -5.84 -4.86 -9.96
CA THR A 79 -6.97 -3.93 -10.08
C THR A 79 -6.98 -3.15 -11.40
N ARG A 80 -6.01 -3.39 -12.30
CA ARG A 80 -5.72 -2.55 -13.49
C ARG A 80 -5.45 -1.07 -13.18
N GLN A 81 -5.06 -0.78 -11.95
CA GLN A 81 -4.70 0.56 -11.47
C GLN A 81 -3.27 0.55 -10.92
N PRO A 82 -2.61 1.72 -10.74
CA PRO A 82 -1.39 1.76 -9.96
C PRO A 82 -1.62 1.08 -8.59
N GLN A 83 -0.74 0.15 -8.25
CA GLN A 83 -0.88 -0.68 -7.05
C GLN A 83 0.46 -0.74 -6.32
N VAL A 84 0.39 -0.75 -4.98
CA VAL A 84 1.56 -0.99 -4.13
C VAL A 84 1.21 -2.04 -3.07
N GLU A 85 2.14 -2.92 -2.78
CA GLU A 85 2.11 -3.76 -1.58
C GLU A 85 3.31 -3.45 -0.70
N ILE A 86 3.05 -3.16 0.56
CA ILE A 86 4.07 -2.97 1.60
C ILE A 86 4.16 -4.25 2.41
N HIS A 87 5.32 -4.89 2.36
CA HIS A 87 5.63 -6.13 3.04
C HIS A 87 6.54 -5.82 4.23
N LEU A 88 6.06 -6.12 5.43
CA LEU A 88 6.76 -5.91 6.70
C LEU A 88 6.79 -7.21 7.51
N LEU A 89 7.60 -7.26 8.57
CA LEU A 89 7.52 -8.35 9.55
C LEU A 89 6.09 -8.45 10.09
N GLY A 90 5.61 -9.67 10.33
CA GLY A 90 4.23 -9.92 10.75
C GLY A 90 3.93 -9.41 12.16
N SER A 91 3.72 -8.10 12.26
CA SER A 91 3.35 -7.38 13.47
C SER A 91 2.11 -6.55 13.18
N ARG A 92 0.98 -6.99 13.74
CA ARG A 92 -0.31 -6.30 13.55
C ARG A 92 -0.29 -4.85 14.05
N PRO A 93 0.27 -4.52 15.23
CA PRO A 93 0.35 -3.13 15.69
C PRO A 93 1.15 -2.23 14.74
N ILE A 94 2.25 -2.73 14.17
CA ILE A 94 3.04 -1.97 13.20
C ILE A 94 2.23 -1.76 11.91
N ALA A 95 1.53 -2.79 11.43
CA ALA A 95 0.69 -2.68 10.26
C ALA A 95 -0.45 -1.66 10.43
N ASP A 96 -1.09 -1.62 11.61
CA ASP A 96 -2.15 -0.66 11.91
C ASP A 96 -1.60 0.79 12.00
N LEU A 97 -0.39 0.98 12.54
CA LEU A 97 0.30 2.29 12.54
C LEU A 97 0.60 2.78 11.12
N ILE A 98 1.14 1.91 10.27
CA ILE A 98 1.43 2.25 8.87
C ILE A 98 0.13 2.52 8.10
N LEU A 99 -0.91 1.71 8.32
CA LEU A 99 -2.23 1.94 7.74
C LEU A 99 -2.78 3.34 8.12
N ALA A 100 -2.61 3.76 9.37
CA ALA A 100 -3.01 5.09 9.81
C ALA A 100 -2.21 6.20 9.12
N GLN A 101 -0.89 6.03 8.94
CA GLN A 101 -0.06 6.99 8.21
C GLN A 101 -0.48 7.11 6.73
N LEU A 102 -0.72 5.99 6.05
CA LEU A 102 -1.18 5.98 4.65
C LEU A 102 -2.54 6.69 4.49
N ARG A 103 -3.42 6.57 5.48
CA ARG A 103 -4.69 7.31 5.50
C ARG A 103 -4.48 8.82 5.63
N GLN A 104 -3.50 9.25 6.42
CA GLN A 104 -3.12 10.66 6.52
C GLN A 104 -2.56 11.21 5.19
N GLN A 105 -1.96 10.33 4.37
CA GLN A 105 -1.50 10.66 3.01
C GLN A 105 -2.62 10.64 1.95
N GLY A 106 -3.89 10.45 2.35
CA GLY A 106 -5.05 10.56 1.47
C GLY A 106 -5.66 9.23 1.01
N ALA A 107 -5.11 8.07 1.41
CA ALA A 107 -5.75 6.79 1.11
C ALA A 107 -7.01 6.57 1.96
N ARG A 108 -8.07 6.07 1.32
CA ARG A 108 -9.29 5.63 2.01
C ARG A 108 -9.19 4.14 2.38
N LEU A 109 -9.81 3.71 3.47
CA LEU A 109 -9.97 2.27 3.72
C LEU A 109 -10.79 1.61 2.62
N ALA A 110 -10.30 0.49 2.08
CA ALA A 110 -11.05 -0.33 1.14
C ALA A 110 -12.31 -0.92 1.81
N GLN A 111 -13.40 -1.00 1.05
CA GLN A 111 -14.57 -1.77 1.45
C GLN A 111 -14.32 -3.28 1.26
N PRO A 112 -15.10 -4.16 1.94
CA PRO A 112 -15.02 -5.59 1.71
C PRO A 112 -15.18 -5.94 0.22
N GLY A 113 -14.20 -6.67 -0.33
CA GLY A 113 -14.19 -7.07 -1.73
C GLY A 113 -13.85 -5.96 -2.75
N GLU A 114 -13.59 -4.72 -2.32
CA GLU A 114 -13.42 -3.58 -3.24
C GLU A 114 -12.27 -3.78 -4.24
N PHE A 115 -11.16 -4.38 -3.83
CA PHE A 115 -10.05 -4.71 -4.76
C PHE A 115 -10.51 -5.66 -5.87
N THR A 116 -11.23 -6.74 -5.53
CA THR A 116 -11.72 -7.71 -6.52
C THR A 116 -12.83 -7.12 -7.38
N MET A 117 -13.70 -6.28 -6.80
CA MET A 117 -14.71 -5.55 -7.54
C MET A 117 -14.08 -4.62 -8.58
N ARG A 118 -13.04 -3.85 -8.22
CA ARG A 118 -12.31 -3.00 -9.18
C ARG A 118 -11.65 -3.85 -10.28
N ALA A 119 -11.04 -4.98 -9.93
CA ALA A 119 -10.47 -5.90 -10.90
C ALA A 119 -11.50 -6.46 -11.88
N PHE A 120 -12.75 -6.69 -11.44
CA PHE A 120 -13.84 -7.17 -12.28
C PHE A 120 -14.40 -6.09 -13.22
N LEU A 121 -14.39 -4.83 -12.80
CA LEU A 121 -14.95 -3.70 -13.57
C LEU A 121 -13.98 -3.10 -14.61
N ALA A 122 -12.71 -3.48 -14.56
CA ALA A 122 -11.64 -2.86 -15.34
C ALA A 122 -11.30 -3.59 -16.65
#